data_AF-A0A0P9UDD8-F1
#
_entry.id   AF-A0A0P9UDD8-F1
#
_cell.length_a   1.000
_cell.length_b   1.000
_cell.length_c   1.000
_cell.angle_alpha   90.00
_cell.angle_beta   90.00
_cell.angle_gamma   90.00
#
_symmetry.space_group_name_H-M   'P 1'
#
loop_
_entity.id
_entity.type
_entity.pdbx_description
1 polymer ?
#
loop_
_entity_poly.entity_id
_entity_poly.type
_entity_poly.pdbx_seq_one_letter_code
_entity_poly.pdbx_strand_id
1 'polypeptide(L)'
;MRIKVHCQNRIGILRDILDLLVAYGVNVARGEVGGEHGDAIYLHCPNLINLQFQALRPKFEAITGVFGVKRVGLMPSERRHMELNALLGALEFPVLSIDMAGAIVAANRAAAQLLGVRVDEVPGMPLSRYAEDFDLPELVRASQSRINGLRVKVRGDVFLADIAPLQSEHDDSEAMAGAVLTLHRADRVGERIYHVRKQELRGFDSIFQSSKVMAAVVREARRMAPLDAPLLIEGETGTGKELLARACHLASPRGQSPLMALNCAGLSESMAEIELFGYDPGAFEGARAEGRLGLLELTAGGTLFLDGVGELSARMQAKLLRFIQDGSFRRVGSDEDMFLDVRVMCSTQVDLSELCAQGVFRQDLYHRLNVLSLHIPPLRDCLDGLEPLVEHFLDHASRQIGCPLPGIAPGAIKRLNQYHWPGNVRQLENVLFQAVSLCDGSKVQAEHIRLPDYGVRPGLSDVSLEGGLDAIIGRFEKSVLEHLYAQYPSSRQLGKRLGGSHTTIANKLRGYELGRESGRHAADQQSAD
;
A
#
# COMPACT_ATOMS: atom_id res chain seq x y z
N MET A 1 -14.57 -55.21 4.13
CA MET A 1 -15.47 -54.45 5.02
C MET A 1 -14.66 -53.70 6.08
N ARG A 2 -15.11 -52.52 6.53
CA ARG A 2 -14.53 -51.78 7.66
C ARG A 2 -15.49 -51.81 8.85
N ILE A 3 -14.99 -52.12 10.03
CA ILE A 3 -15.78 -52.24 11.25
C ILE A 3 -15.18 -51.37 12.36
N LYS A 4 -16.06 -50.79 13.19
CA LYS A 4 -15.72 -50.13 14.45
C LYS A 4 -16.26 -51.01 15.58
N VAL A 5 -15.35 -51.47 16.44
CA VAL A 5 -15.65 -52.11 17.71
C VAL A 5 -15.53 -51.03 18.79
N HIS A 6 -16.63 -50.67 19.44
CA HIS A 6 -16.63 -49.80 20.62
C HIS A 6 -16.36 -50.67 21.84
N CYS A 7 -15.31 -50.36 22.59
CA CYS A 7 -14.84 -51.21 23.66
C CYS A 7 -14.11 -50.43 24.75
N GLN A 8 -14.06 -50.99 25.95
CA GLN A 8 -13.25 -50.49 27.05
C GLN A 8 -11.77 -50.57 26.68
N ASN A 9 -11.03 -49.50 26.96
CA ASN A 9 -9.59 -49.49 26.86
C ASN A 9 -8.98 -50.32 28.01
N ARG A 10 -8.82 -51.63 27.79
CA ARG A 10 -8.23 -52.58 28.75
C ARG A 10 -7.17 -53.46 28.10
N ILE A 11 -6.27 -53.99 28.92
CA ILE A 11 -5.27 -54.96 28.48
C ILE A 11 -5.99 -56.21 27.90
N GLY A 12 -5.51 -56.67 26.75
CA GLY A 12 -6.00 -57.88 26.08
C GLY A 12 -7.23 -57.69 25.19
N ILE A 13 -7.90 -56.53 25.20
CA ILE A 13 -9.14 -56.35 24.41
C ILE A 13 -8.93 -56.55 22.90
N LEU A 14 -7.83 -56.03 22.35
CA LEU A 14 -7.48 -56.21 20.94
C LEU A 14 -7.21 -57.68 20.61
N ARG A 15 -6.54 -58.40 21.52
CA ARG A 15 -6.29 -59.84 21.36
C ARG A 15 -7.61 -60.61 21.34
N ASP A 16 -8.51 -60.37 22.29
CA ASP A 16 -9.80 -61.05 22.37
C ASP A 16 -10.64 -60.85 21.08
N ILE A 17 -10.61 -59.63 20.53
CA ILE A 17 -11.25 -59.26 19.26
C ILE A 17 -10.62 -59.99 18.07
N LEU A 18 -9.29 -60.07 18.01
CA LEU A 18 -8.57 -60.74 16.93
C LEU A 18 -8.71 -62.27 17.01
N ASP A 19 -8.67 -62.86 18.21
CA ASP A 19 -8.86 -64.29 18.45
C ASP A 19 -10.25 -64.74 17.95
N LEU A 20 -11.29 -63.92 18.18
CA LEU A 20 -12.60 -64.15 17.57
C LEU A 20 -12.53 -64.14 16.04
N LEU A 21 -11.88 -63.15 15.42
CA LEU A 21 -11.78 -63.09 13.97
C LEU A 21 -11.01 -64.29 13.37
N VAL A 22 -9.94 -64.72 14.04
CA VAL A 22 -9.15 -65.91 13.66
C VAL A 22 -10.01 -67.18 13.75
N ALA A 23 -10.78 -67.36 14.82
CA ALA A 23 -11.64 -68.53 14.99
C ALA A 23 -12.71 -68.70 13.88
N TYR A 24 -13.05 -67.62 13.17
CA TYR A 24 -13.99 -67.62 12.06
C TYR A 24 -13.31 -67.41 10.69
N GLY A 25 -11.98 -67.52 10.63
CA GLY A 25 -11.22 -67.43 9.38
C GLY A 25 -11.26 -66.04 8.71
N VAL A 26 -11.47 -64.97 9.48
CA VAL A 26 -11.56 -63.61 8.95
C VAL A 26 -10.19 -62.93 9.01
N ASN A 27 -9.66 -62.58 7.84
CA ASN A 27 -8.41 -61.83 7.73
C ASN A 27 -8.60 -60.34 8.03
N VAL A 28 -7.64 -59.74 8.75
CA VAL A 28 -7.55 -58.31 9.05
C VAL A 28 -6.35 -57.73 8.31
N ALA A 29 -6.60 -56.81 7.36
CA ALA A 29 -5.56 -56.18 6.56
C ALA A 29 -4.94 -54.95 7.23
N ARG A 30 -5.71 -54.21 8.03
CA ARG A 30 -5.25 -53.06 8.83
C ARG A 30 -6.07 -52.94 10.09
N GLY A 31 -5.45 -52.46 11.16
CA GLY A 31 -6.14 -52.14 12.41
C GLY A 31 -5.59 -50.84 13.00
N GLU A 32 -6.47 -50.04 13.59
CA GLU A 32 -6.09 -48.83 14.32
C GLU A 32 -6.96 -48.62 15.55
N VAL A 33 -6.35 -48.09 16.60
CA VAL A 33 -7.06 -47.66 17.80
C VAL A 33 -7.51 -46.21 17.58
N GLY A 34 -8.72 -45.88 18.00
CA GLY A 34 -9.27 -44.54 17.90
C GLY A 34 -10.36 -44.27 18.93
N GLY A 35 -11.06 -43.14 18.76
CA GLY A 35 -11.96 -42.60 19.79
C GLY A 35 -11.23 -41.62 20.71
N GLU A 36 -11.96 -40.72 21.38
CA GLU A 36 -11.38 -39.63 22.19
C GLU A 36 -10.53 -40.13 23.36
N HIS A 37 -10.77 -41.38 23.81
CA HIS A 37 -10.06 -42.01 24.93
C HIS A 37 -9.47 -43.39 24.56
N GLY A 38 -9.32 -43.68 23.27
CA GLY A 38 -8.89 -45.00 22.79
C GLY A 38 -9.93 -46.11 23.03
N ASP A 39 -11.21 -45.74 23.09
CA ASP A 39 -12.36 -46.61 23.38
C ASP A 39 -12.94 -47.29 22.12
N ALA A 40 -12.20 -47.28 21.02
CA ALA A 40 -12.62 -47.96 19.80
C ALA A 40 -11.46 -48.57 19.04
N ILE A 41 -11.72 -49.75 18.47
CA ILE A 41 -10.82 -50.43 17.55
C ILE A 41 -11.49 -50.45 16.17
N TYR A 42 -10.77 -49.97 15.18
CA TYR A 42 -11.20 -49.98 13.79
C TYR A 42 -10.42 -51.05 13.05
N LEU A 43 -11.11 -51.90 12.29
CA LEU A 43 -10.49 -53.01 11.55
C LEU A 43 -10.95 -52.99 10.10
N HIS A 44 -10.00 -53.17 9.18
CA HIS A 44 -10.26 -53.41 7.78
C HIS A 44 -10.15 -54.90 7.47
N CYS A 45 -11.30 -55.56 7.28
CA CYS A 45 -11.40 -56.99 6.99
C CYS A 45 -11.87 -57.17 5.53
N PRO A 46 -10.98 -57.24 4.53
CA PRO A 46 -11.35 -57.16 3.11
C PRO A 46 -12.35 -58.25 2.69
N ASN A 47 -12.21 -59.47 3.21
CA ASN A 47 -13.00 -60.64 2.82
C ASN A 47 -14.27 -60.85 3.67
N LEU A 48 -14.53 -59.98 4.65
CA LEU A 48 -15.70 -60.10 5.52
C LEU A 48 -16.97 -59.64 4.78
N ILE A 49 -17.93 -60.55 4.58
CA ILE A 49 -19.23 -60.28 3.93
C ILE A 49 -20.32 -59.93 4.96
N ASN A 50 -21.40 -59.27 4.52
CA ASN A 50 -22.49 -58.82 5.39
C ASN A 50 -23.14 -59.95 6.21
N LEU A 51 -23.36 -61.13 5.60
CA LEU A 51 -23.97 -62.27 6.29
C LEU A 51 -23.08 -62.79 7.43
N GLN A 52 -21.79 -62.94 7.18
CA GLN A 52 -20.80 -63.32 8.20
C GLN A 52 -20.71 -62.28 9.31
N PHE A 53 -20.73 -60.99 8.96
CA PHE A 53 -20.71 -59.91 9.94
C PHE A 53 -21.95 -59.92 10.86
N GLN A 54 -23.15 -60.16 10.31
CA GLN A 54 -24.37 -60.30 11.11
C GLN A 54 -24.28 -61.49 12.09
N ALA A 55 -23.68 -62.61 11.66
CA ALA A 55 -23.45 -63.77 12.53
C ALA A 55 -22.36 -63.54 13.60
N LEU A 56 -21.36 -62.71 13.31
CA LEU A 56 -20.26 -62.37 14.23
C LEU A 56 -20.62 -61.27 15.22
N ARG A 57 -21.52 -60.36 14.88
CA ARG A 57 -21.92 -59.23 15.73
C ARG A 57 -22.30 -59.63 17.16
N PRO A 58 -23.21 -60.59 17.41
CA PRO A 58 -23.55 -60.99 18.78
C PRO A 58 -22.36 -61.63 19.52
N LYS A 59 -21.40 -62.21 18.79
CA LYS A 59 -20.19 -62.83 19.37
C LYS A 59 -19.17 -61.78 19.77
N PHE A 60 -19.06 -60.69 19.02
CA PHE A 60 -18.27 -59.53 19.44
C PHE A 60 -18.85 -58.91 20.71
N GLU A 61 -20.17 -58.72 20.77
CA GLU A 61 -20.87 -58.13 21.91
C GLU A 61 -20.84 -59.04 23.15
N ALA A 62 -20.53 -60.33 22.99
CA ALA A 62 -20.29 -61.26 24.09
C ALA A 62 -18.87 -61.14 24.71
N ILE A 63 -17.94 -60.46 24.05
CA ILE A 63 -16.59 -60.23 24.60
C ILE A 63 -16.69 -59.19 25.72
N THR A 64 -16.20 -59.54 26.90
CA THR A 64 -16.20 -58.65 28.07
C THR A 64 -15.51 -57.32 27.75
N GLY A 65 -16.24 -56.21 27.91
CA GLY A 65 -15.74 -54.87 27.62
C GLY A 65 -15.94 -54.43 26.17
N VAL A 66 -16.61 -55.20 25.31
CA VAL A 66 -17.14 -54.70 24.03
C VAL A 66 -18.55 -54.19 24.23
N PHE A 67 -18.81 -52.94 23.87
CA PHE A 67 -20.10 -52.28 24.02
C PHE A 67 -20.93 -52.27 22.73
N GLY A 68 -20.30 -52.52 21.58
CA GLY A 68 -21.01 -52.66 20.32
C GLY A 68 -20.09 -52.72 19.11
N VAL A 69 -20.58 -53.31 18.02
CA VAL A 69 -19.86 -53.36 16.74
C VAL A 69 -20.74 -52.87 15.61
N LYS A 70 -20.17 -51.98 14.78
CA LYS A 70 -20.87 -51.46 13.60
C LYS A 70 -19.96 -51.39 12.39
N ARG A 71 -20.56 -51.46 11.20
CA ARG A 71 -19.89 -51.16 9.94
C ARG A 71 -19.63 -49.66 9.84
N VAL A 72 -18.46 -49.28 9.35
CA VAL A 72 -18.12 -47.88 9.04
C VAL A 72 -17.75 -47.74 7.56
N GLY A 73 -17.94 -46.54 7.01
CA GLY A 73 -17.59 -46.24 5.62
C GLY A 73 -16.08 -46.11 5.42
N LEU A 74 -15.42 -45.43 6.36
CA LEU A 74 -13.98 -45.13 6.35
C LEU A 74 -13.40 -45.35 7.75
N MET A 75 -12.13 -45.73 7.79
CA MET A 75 -11.31 -45.75 9.00
C MET A 75 -10.91 -44.30 9.37
N PRO A 76 -10.74 -43.95 10.66
CA PRO A 76 -10.20 -42.66 11.08
C PRO A 76 -8.98 -42.16 10.29
N SER A 77 -7.98 -43.00 10.03
CA SER A 77 -6.81 -42.60 9.23
C SER A 77 -7.17 -42.31 7.78
N GLU A 78 -7.99 -43.15 7.15
CA GLU A 78 -8.48 -42.92 5.79
C GLU A 78 -9.29 -41.62 5.69
N ARG A 79 -10.13 -41.35 6.68
CA ARG A 79 -10.91 -40.13 6.76
C ARG A 79 -10.01 -38.90 6.92
N ARG A 80 -9.07 -38.92 7.87
CA ARG A 80 -8.10 -37.84 8.06
C ARG A 80 -7.28 -37.60 6.80
N HIS A 81 -6.84 -38.67 6.12
CA HIS A 81 -6.10 -38.56 4.87
C HIS A 81 -6.93 -37.91 3.76
N MET A 82 -8.21 -38.30 3.62
CA MET A 82 -9.14 -37.68 2.67
C MET A 82 -9.42 -36.21 3.00
N GLU A 83 -9.63 -35.87 4.27
CA GLU A 83 -9.86 -34.50 4.73
C GLU A 83 -8.63 -33.61 4.46
N LEU A 84 -7.43 -34.08 4.79
CA LEU A 84 -6.18 -33.37 4.50
C LEU A 84 -5.95 -33.19 2.99
N ASN A 85 -6.19 -34.22 2.17
CA ASN A 85 -6.08 -34.10 0.72
C ASN A 85 -7.11 -33.11 0.13
N ALA A 86 -8.32 -33.08 0.67
CA ALA A 86 -9.35 -32.13 0.26
C ALA A 86 -8.97 -30.69 0.63
N LEU A 87 -8.45 -30.47 1.85
CA LEU A 87 -7.94 -29.17 2.29
C LEU A 87 -6.78 -28.69 1.43
N LEU A 88 -5.79 -29.56 1.20
CA LEU A 88 -4.64 -29.25 0.33
C LEU A 88 -5.07 -28.99 -1.12
N GLY A 89 -6.07 -29.72 -1.61
CA GLY A 89 -6.63 -29.56 -2.96
C GLY A 89 -7.45 -28.28 -3.15
N ALA A 90 -7.98 -27.68 -2.06
CA ALA A 90 -8.67 -26.40 -2.09
C ALA A 90 -7.71 -25.20 -2.16
N LEU A 91 -6.44 -25.38 -1.84
CA LEU A 91 -5.44 -24.33 -1.93
C LEU A 91 -5.05 -24.08 -3.40
N GLU A 92 -5.18 -22.83 -3.84
CA GLU A 92 -4.87 -22.40 -5.21
C GLU A 92 -3.37 -22.17 -5.45
N PHE A 93 -2.56 -22.18 -4.39
CA PHE A 93 -1.11 -21.99 -4.47
C PHE A 93 -0.35 -23.31 -4.26
N PRO A 94 0.84 -23.48 -4.88
CA PRO A 94 1.64 -24.69 -4.71
C PRO A 94 2.06 -24.93 -3.26
N VAL A 95 1.77 -26.13 -2.76
CA VAL A 95 2.24 -26.63 -1.46
C VAL A 95 2.81 -28.02 -1.67
N LEU A 96 4.03 -28.26 -1.20
CA LEU A 96 4.72 -29.55 -1.29
C LEU A 96 5.52 -29.82 -0.01
N SER A 97 5.73 -31.08 0.33
CA SER A 97 6.63 -31.51 1.40
C SER A 97 7.79 -32.31 0.84
N ILE A 98 8.95 -32.19 1.46
CA ILE A 98 10.15 -32.96 1.12
C ILE A 98 10.72 -33.67 2.34
N ASP A 99 11.46 -34.75 2.10
CA ASP A 99 12.30 -35.39 3.11
C ASP A 99 13.68 -34.72 3.21
N MET A 100 14.52 -35.21 4.14
CA MET A 100 15.88 -34.69 4.36
C MET A 100 16.87 -35.03 3.22
N ALA A 101 16.48 -35.85 2.25
CA ALA A 101 17.24 -36.11 1.03
C ALA A 101 16.80 -35.22 -0.15
N GLY A 102 15.79 -34.37 0.04
CA GLY A 102 15.26 -33.48 -0.99
C GLY A 102 14.28 -34.16 -1.96
N ALA A 103 13.79 -35.36 -1.63
CA ALA A 103 12.73 -36.01 -2.41
C ALA A 103 11.36 -35.54 -1.94
N ILE A 104 10.45 -35.30 -2.90
CA ILE A 104 9.11 -34.82 -2.61
C ILE A 104 8.30 -35.96 -1.99
N VAL A 105 7.73 -35.74 -0.81
CA VAL A 105 6.92 -36.72 -0.06
C VAL A 105 5.44 -36.55 -0.39
N ALA A 106 4.95 -35.32 -0.46
CA ALA A 106 3.58 -34.99 -0.83
C ALA A 106 3.51 -33.65 -1.58
N ALA A 107 2.48 -33.48 -2.40
CA ALA A 107 2.23 -32.24 -3.10
C ALA A 107 0.73 -32.06 -3.34
N ASN A 108 0.27 -30.81 -3.30
CA ASN A 108 -1.09 -30.49 -3.71
C ASN A 108 -1.21 -30.39 -5.24
N ARG A 109 -2.44 -30.19 -5.72
CA ARG A 109 -2.74 -30.10 -7.16
C ARG A 109 -1.98 -28.95 -7.84
N ALA A 110 -1.91 -27.79 -7.19
CA ALA A 110 -1.22 -26.62 -7.73
C ALA A 110 0.30 -26.88 -7.88
N ALA A 111 0.92 -27.56 -6.91
CA ALA A 111 2.32 -27.96 -6.99
C ALA A 111 2.57 -29.00 -8.09
N ALA A 112 1.71 -30.01 -8.24
CA ALA A 112 1.85 -30.98 -9.33
C ALA A 112 1.73 -30.31 -10.71
N GLN A 113 0.80 -29.37 -10.87
CA GLN A 113 0.64 -28.57 -12.10
C GLN A 113 1.89 -27.73 -12.40
N LEU A 114 2.46 -27.08 -11.38
CA LEU A 114 3.72 -26.35 -11.51
C LEU A 114 4.85 -27.27 -12.01
N LEU A 115 4.99 -28.44 -11.39
CA LEU A 115 6.00 -29.43 -11.77
C LEU A 115 5.72 -30.09 -13.13
N GLY A 116 4.51 -29.94 -13.67
CA GLY A 116 4.09 -30.50 -14.96
C GLY A 116 3.82 -32.00 -14.92
N VAL A 117 3.51 -32.54 -13.75
CA VAL A 117 3.27 -33.97 -13.52
C VAL A 117 1.91 -34.20 -12.87
N ARG A 118 1.43 -35.45 -12.86
CA ARG A 118 0.21 -35.81 -12.13
C ARG A 118 0.51 -35.88 -10.64
N VAL A 119 -0.45 -35.50 -9.79
CA VAL A 119 -0.29 -35.49 -8.32
C VAL A 119 0.19 -36.86 -7.80
N ASP A 120 -0.35 -37.95 -8.35
CA ASP A 120 -0.03 -39.32 -7.94
C ASP A 120 1.41 -39.77 -8.31
N GLU A 121 2.06 -39.05 -9.23
CA GLU A 121 3.42 -39.36 -9.70
C GLU A 121 4.49 -38.53 -8.98
N VAL A 122 4.09 -37.49 -8.25
CA VAL A 122 5.02 -36.57 -7.55
C VAL A 122 5.85 -37.25 -6.45
N PRO A 123 5.28 -38.14 -5.60
CA PRO A 123 6.03 -38.71 -4.48
C PRO A 123 7.29 -39.46 -4.93
N GLY A 124 8.43 -39.19 -4.27
CA GLY A 124 9.74 -39.77 -4.55
C GLY A 124 10.55 -39.04 -5.62
N MET A 125 9.99 -38.04 -6.32
CA MET A 125 10.77 -37.25 -7.27
C MET A 125 11.73 -36.28 -6.55
N PRO A 126 12.99 -36.13 -7.01
CA PRO A 126 13.91 -35.16 -6.43
C PRO A 126 13.50 -33.72 -6.82
N LEU A 127 13.35 -32.84 -5.83
CA LEU A 127 12.97 -31.44 -6.08
C LEU A 127 14.02 -30.66 -6.88
N SER A 128 15.29 -31.02 -6.72
CA SER A 128 16.44 -30.44 -7.46
C SER A 128 16.34 -30.57 -8.98
N ARG A 129 15.51 -31.48 -9.50
CA ARG A 129 15.23 -31.59 -10.94
C ARG A 129 14.43 -30.39 -11.47
N TYR A 130 13.69 -29.71 -10.61
CA TYR A 130 12.74 -28.67 -11.00
C TYR A 130 13.07 -27.30 -10.39
N ALA A 131 13.77 -27.27 -9.25
CA ALA A 131 14.27 -26.06 -8.62
C ALA A 131 15.77 -25.90 -8.89
N GLU A 132 16.13 -24.89 -9.68
CA GLU A 132 17.53 -24.54 -9.97
C GLU A 132 18.17 -23.86 -8.75
N ASP A 133 19.44 -24.15 -8.46
CA ASP A 133 20.26 -23.50 -7.41
C ASP A 133 19.72 -23.57 -5.97
N PHE A 134 18.99 -24.63 -5.63
CA PHE A 134 18.26 -24.74 -4.36
C PHE A 134 18.65 -25.99 -3.54
N ASP A 135 19.67 -25.86 -2.66
CA ASP A 135 20.02 -26.90 -1.68
C ASP A 135 19.21 -26.73 -0.38
N LEU A 136 17.98 -27.22 -0.45
CA LEU A 136 17.01 -27.20 0.65
C LEU A 136 17.45 -27.98 1.89
N PRO A 137 18.01 -29.21 1.76
CA PRO A 137 18.51 -29.96 2.90
C PRO A 137 19.55 -29.19 3.72
N GLU A 138 20.46 -28.45 3.06
CA GLU A 138 21.43 -27.60 3.76
C GLU A 138 20.75 -26.43 4.49
N LEU A 139 19.85 -25.71 3.82
CA LEU A 139 19.12 -24.56 4.38
C LEU A 139 18.29 -24.92 5.62
N VAL A 140 17.57 -26.04 5.58
CA VAL A 140 16.75 -26.51 6.70
C VAL A 140 17.61 -26.93 7.89
N ARG A 141 18.76 -27.58 7.64
CA ARG A 141 19.72 -27.94 8.71
C ARG A 141 20.37 -26.71 9.34
N ALA A 142 20.69 -25.70 8.54
CA ALA A 142 21.36 -24.49 9.02
C ALA A 142 20.44 -23.57 9.85
N SER A 143 19.17 -23.44 9.47
CA SER A 143 18.26 -22.46 10.08
C SER A 143 17.48 -23.02 11.28
N GLN A 144 17.19 -24.33 11.32
CA GLN A 144 16.31 -25.01 12.31
C GLN A 144 14.93 -24.36 12.56
N SER A 145 14.63 -23.27 11.85
CA SER A 145 13.50 -22.36 12.06
C SER A 145 12.78 -22.14 10.73
N ARG A 146 11.57 -21.56 10.79
CA ARG A 146 10.80 -21.22 9.60
C ARG A 146 11.51 -20.14 8.80
N ILE A 147 11.69 -20.37 7.51
CA ILE A 147 12.24 -19.41 6.54
C ILE A 147 11.05 -18.86 5.74
N ASN A 148 10.96 -17.54 5.57
CA ASN A 148 9.82 -16.92 4.89
C ASN A 148 10.29 -15.97 3.80
N GLY A 149 9.74 -16.12 2.61
CA GLY A 149 10.05 -15.23 1.49
C GLY A 149 11.35 -15.54 0.76
N LEU A 150 11.85 -16.77 0.84
CA LEU A 150 13.06 -17.19 0.13
C LEU A 150 12.77 -17.27 -1.36
N ARG A 151 13.55 -16.57 -2.18
CA ARG A 151 13.39 -16.66 -3.64
C ARG A 151 13.85 -18.01 -4.16
N VAL A 152 12.99 -18.69 -4.91
CA VAL A 152 13.30 -19.95 -5.57
C VAL A 152 12.82 -19.90 -7.01
N LYS A 153 13.62 -20.44 -7.93
CA LYS A 153 13.28 -20.53 -9.34
C LYS A 153 12.85 -21.96 -9.65
N VAL A 154 11.59 -22.14 -10.02
CA VAL A 154 11.02 -23.45 -10.34
C VAL A 154 10.61 -23.47 -11.81
N ARG A 155 11.27 -24.31 -12.61
CA ARG A 155 11.05 -24.45 -14.06
C ARG A 155 11.07 -23.12 -14.85
N GLY A 156 11.90 -22.17 -14.43
CA GLY A 156 12.01 -20.86 -15.08
C GLY A 156 11.26 -19.73 -14.38
N ASP A 157 10.24 -20.03 -13.59
CA ASP A 157 9.40 -19.05 -12.91
C ASP A 157 9.92 -18.75 -11.49
N VAL A 158 9.82 -17.49 -11.06
CA VAL A 158 10.29 -17.02 -9.74
C VAL A 158 9.17 -17.05 -8.70
N PHE A 159 9.43 -17.73 -7.59
CA PHE A 159 8.54 -17.83 -6.44
C PHE A 159 9.23 -17.34 -5.17
N LEU A 160 8.43 -16.89 -4.21
CA LEU A 160 8.80 -16.79 -2.81
C LEU A 160 8.36 -18.07 -2.10
N ALA A 161 9.30 -18.77 -1.50
CA ALA A 161 9.09 -19.97 -0.73
C ALA A 161 9.05 -19.65 0.77
N ASP A 162 7.98 -20.08 1.42
CA ASP A 162 7.94 -20.22 2.87
C ASP A 162 8.21 -21.68 3.22
N ILE A 163 9.27 -21.91 3.99
CA ILE A 163 9.78 -23.23 4.34
C ILE A 163 9.55 -23.44 5.84
N ALA A 164 8.67 -24.38 6.16
CA ALA A 164 8.37 -24.79 7.51
C ALA A 164 9.03 -26.16 7.79
N PRO A 165 10.05 -26.23 8.66
CA PRO A 165 10.65 -27.52 9.03
C PRO A 165 9.64 -28.45 9.72
N LEU A 166 9.73 -29.75 9.46
CA LEU A 166 8.97 -30.80 10.14
C LEU A 166 9.86 -31.47 11.19
N GLN A 167 9.47 -31.34 12.46
CA GLN A 167 10.11 -32.02 13.59
C GLN A 167 9.39 -33.34 13.88
N SER A 168 10.14 -34.38 14.23
CA SER A 168 9.55 -35.63 14.70
C SER A 168 8.98 -35.45 16.10
N GLU A 169 7.71 -35.80 16.32
CA GLU A 169 7.07 -35.71 17.64
C GLU A 169 7.42 -36.90 18.58
N HIS A 170 8.21 -37.89 18.12
CA HIS A 170 8.29 -39.21 18.77
C HIS A 170 9.70 -39.74 19.11
N ASP A 171 10.70 -38.89 19.25
CA ASP A 171 11.96 -39.28 19.89
C ASP A 171 12.53 -38.09 20.66
N ASP A 172 13.23 -38.33 21.78
CA ASP A 172 14.06 -37.35 22.51
C ASP A 172 15.25 -36.82 21.66
N SER A 173 15.18 -36.99 20.35
CA SER A 173 16.12 -36.53 19.35
C SER A 173 15.43 -35.46 18.51
N GLU A 174 16.05 -34.28 18.41
CA GLU A 174 15.70 -33.19 17.47
C GLU A 174 15.93 -33.60 16.00
N ALA A 175 15.51 -34.80 15.62
CA ALA A 175 15.67 -35.36 14.30
C ALA A 175 14.60 -34.74 13.38
N MET A 176 15.08 -33.91 12.47
CA MET A 176 14.28 -33.26 11.44
C MET A 176 13.77 -34.32 10.45
N ALA A 177 12.46 -34.38 10.26
CA ALA A 177 11.82 -35.33 9.34
C ALA A 177 11.80 -34.82 7.88
N GLY A 178 11.88 -33.50 7.69
CA GLY A 178 11.82 -32.85 6.39
C GLY A 178 11.35 -31.41 6.48
N ALA A 179 10.71 -30.90 5.43
CA ALA A 179 10.13 -29.56 5.40
C ALA A 179 8.87 -29.48 4.53
N VAL A 180 7.98 -28.57 4.86
CA VAL A 180 6.85 -28.14 4.03
C VAL A 180 7.20 -26.83 3.36
N LEU A 181 7.02 -26.77 2.06
CA LEU A 181 7.21 -25.63 1.21
C LEU A 181 5.89 -25.10 0.71
N THR A 182 5.71 -23.80 0.87
CA THR A 182 4.62 -23.04 0.27
C THR A 182 5.21 -22.06 -0.72
N LEU A 183 4.78 -22.13 -1.99
CA LEU A 183 5.28 -21.24 -3.03
C LEU A 183 4.25 -20.17 -3.36
N HIS A 184 4.68 -18.92 -3.29
CA HIS A 184 3.92 -17.75 -3.70
C HIS A 184 4.59 -17.16 -4.93
N ARG A 185 3.86 -17.04 -6.04
CA ARG A 185 4.43 -16.35 -7.21
C ARG A 185 4.75 -14.90 -6.82
N ALA A 186 5.95 -14.44 -7.19
CA ALA A 186 6.43 -13.10 -6.79
C ALA A 186 5.54 -11.97 -7.32
N ASP A 187 4.87 -12.17 -8.47
CA ASP A 187 3.94 -11.23 -9.09
C ASP A 187 2.62 -11.03 -8.31
N ARG A 188 2.17 -12.01 -7.51
CA ARG A 188 0.89 -11.95 -6.77
C ARG A 188 0.98 -11.43 -5.33
N VAL A 189 2.19 -11.22 -4.79
CA VAL A 189 2.36 -10.64 -3.45
C VAL A 189 1.89 -9.19 -3.44
N GLY A 190 2.22 -8.45 -4.49
CA GLY A 190 1.72 -7.11 -4.75
C GLY A 190 0.19 -7.05 -4.75
N GLU A 191 -0.45 -8.00 -5.44
CA GLU A 191 -1.92 -8.08 -5.53
C GLU A 191 -2.55 -8.24 -4.16
N ARG A 192 -2.00 -9.11 -3.30
CA ARG A 192 -2.50 -9.32 -1.93
C ARG A 192 -2.37 -8.05 -1.07
N ILE A 193 -1.22 -7.38 -1.10
CA ILE A 193 -0.99 -6.12 -0.37
C ILE A 193 -1.99 -5.05 -0.87
N TYR A 194 -2.18 -4.98 -2.18
CA TYR A 194 -3.10 -4.03 -2.79
C TYR A 194 -4.55 -4.33 -2.44
N HIS A 195 -5.01 -5.58 -2.51
CA HIS A 195 -6.39 -5.97 -2.22
C HIS A 195 -6.80 -5.70 -0.77
N VAL A 196 -5.88 -5.82 0.19
CA VAL A 196 -6.13 -5.42 1.60
C VAL A 196 -6.34 -3.90 1.71
N ARG A 197 -5.61 -3.09 0.92
CA ARG A 197 -5.71 -1.62 0.91
C ARG A 197 -6.80 -1.07 -0.01
N LYS A 198 -7.37 -1.89 -0.90
CA LYS A 198 -8.31 -1.47 -1.95
C LYS A 198 -9.69 -1.05 -1.43
N GLN A 199 -10.07 -1.51 -0.23
CA GLN A 199 -11.44 -1.37 0.30
C GLN A 199 -11.89 0.09 0.52
N GLU A 200 -10.99 1.07 0.48
CA GLU A 200 -11.31 2.49 0.70
C GLU A 200 -11.43 3.34 -0.58
N LEU A 201 -11.23 2.77 -1.78
CA LEU A 201 -11.01 3.59 -2.98
C LEU A 201 -12.29 3.80 -3.81
N ARG A 202 -12.75 5.06 -3.93
CA ARG A 202 -13.93 5.46 -4.74
C ARG A 202 -13.61 5.94 -6.17
N GLY A 203 -12.39 5.72 -6.67
CA GLY A 203 -12.00 6.14 -8.03
C GLY A 203 -12.16 7.64 -8.24
N PHE A 204 -12.62 8.06 -9.43
CA PHE A 204 -12.84 9.49 -9.71
C PHE A 204 -13.97 10.12 -8.90
N ASP A 205 -14.84 9.33 -8.27
CA ASP A 205 -15.96 9.85 -7.48
C ASP A 205 -15.49 10.37 -6.11
N SER A 206 -14.24 10.10 -5.69
CA SER A 206 -13.62 10.76 -4.54
C SER A 206 -13.08 12.16 -4.86
N ILE A 207 -13.06 12.59 -6.13
CA ILE A 207 -12.48 13.87 -6.53
C ILE A 207 -13.58 14.91 -6.66
N PHE A 208 -13.48 15.97 -5.86
CA PHE A 208 -14.43 17.06 -5.86
C PHE A 208 -14.30 17.91 -7.14
N GLN A 209 -15.40 18.06 -7.89
CA GLN A 209 -15.43 18.66 -9.24
C GLN A 209 -16.37 19.86 -9.32
N SER A 210 -16.54 20.60 -8.23
CA SER A 210 -17.43 21.78 -8.17
C SER A 210 -16.95 22.94 -9.05
N SER A 211 -15.64 23.09 -9.22
CA SER A 211 -15.05 24.09 -10.11
C SER A 211 -15.06 23.62 -11.57
N LYS A 212 -15.36 24.53 -12.50
CA LYS A 212 -15.31 24.24 -13.94
C LYS A 212 -13.91 23.82 -14.40
N VAL A 213 -12.87 24.43 -13.81
CA VAL A 213 -11.46 24.14 -14.13
C VAL A 213 -11.11 22.72 -13.67
N MET A 214 -11.44 22.38 -12.43
CA MET A 214 -11.19 21.04 -11.89
C MET A 214 -12.00 19.96 -12.63
N ALA A 215 -13.25 20.25 -13.00
CA ALA A 215 -14.06 19.33 -13.81
C ALA A 215 -13.46 19.08 -15.21
N ALA A 216 -12.79 20.07 -15.81
CA ALA A 216 -12.07 19.88 -17.06
C ALA A 216 -10.87 18.93 -16.90
N VAL A 217 -10.06 19.14 -15.85
CA VAL A 217 -8.91 18.27 -15.52
C VAL A 217 -9.36 16.83 -15.28
N VAL A 218 -10.43 16.60 -14.52
CA VAL A 218 -10.93 15.25 -14.28
C VAL A 218 -11.44 14.57 -15.56
N ARG A 219 -12.09 15.32 -16.46
CA ARG A 219 -12.54 14.79 -17.75
C ARG A 219 -11.36 14.40 -18.65
N GLU A 220 -10.28 15.18 -18.64
CA GLU A 220 -9.05 14.85 -19.35
C GLU A 220 -8.36 13.62 -18.74
N ALA A 221 -8.24 13.58 -17.41
CA ALA A 221 -7.71 12.44 -16.67
C ALA A 221 -8.46 11.14 -16.98
N ARG A 222 -9.80 11.18 -17.07
CA ARG A 222 -10.62 10.02 -17.48
C ARG A 222 -10.30 9.51 -18.89
N ARG A 223 -9.92 10.40 -19.81
CA ARG A 223 -9.53 10.03 -21.19
C ARG A 223 -8.11 9.46 -21.25
N MET A 224 -7.21 9.94 -20.40
CA MET A 224 -5.83 9.47 -20.30
C MET A 224 -5.68 8.19 -19.48
N ALA A 225 -6.58 7.94 -18.52
CA ALA A 225 -6.56 6.77 -17.64
C ALA A 225 -6.39 5.42 -18.35
N PRO A 226 -7.07 5.09 -19.47
CA PRO A 226 -6.90 3.80 -20.14
C PRO A 226 -5.62 3.66 -20.98
N LEU A 227 -4.88 4.75 -21.21
CA LEU A 227 -3.63 4.72 -21.98
C LEU A 227 -2.49 4.15 -21.13
N ASP A 228 -1.66 3.27 -21.69
CA ASP A 228 -0.57 2.63 -20.92
C ASP A 228 0.70 3.49 -20.83
N ALA A 229 0.71 4.66 -21.49
CA ALA A 229 1.84 5.57 -21.47
C ALA A 229 2.06 6.20 -20.06
N PRO A 230 3.30 6.63 -19.76
CA PRO A 230 3.61 7.36 -18.54
C PRO A 230 2.75 8.62 -18.38
N LEU A 231 2.27 8.86 -17.16
CA LEU A 231 1.46 10.03 -16.81
C LEU A 231 2.19 10.89 -15.77
N LEU A 232 2.46 12.14 -16.14
CA LEU A 232 3.00 13.18 -15.27
C LEU A 232 1.86 14.07 -14.75
N ILE A 233 1.75 14.19 -13.43
CA ILE A 233 0.77 15.04 -12.75
C ILE A 233 1.49 16.20 -12.07
N GLU A 234 1.31 17.40 -12.60
CA GLU A 234 1.91 18.62 -12.10
C GLU A 234 0.91 19.38 -11.23
N GLY A 235 1.39 20.03 -10.19
CA GLY A 235 0.56 20.89 -9.36
C GLY A 235 1.18 21.14 -7.99
N GLU A 236 0.74 22.19 -7.34
CA GLU A 236 1.27 22.59 -6.02
C GLU A 236 1.04 21.52 -4.95
N THR A 237 1.75 21.65 -3.83
CA THR A 237 1.53 20.79 -2.66
C THR A 237 0.10 20.94 -2.14
N GLY A 238 -0.51 19.83 -1.72
CA GLY A 238 -1.86 19.83 -1.15
C GLY A 238 -3.02 19.96 -2.15
N THR A 239 -2.79 19.84 -3.46
CA THR A 239 -3.84 19.87 -4.51
C THR A 239 -4.53 18.52 -4.78
N GLY A 240 -4.03 17.41 -4.21
CA GLY A 240 -4.63 16.08 -4.38
C GLY A 240 -4.09 15.24 -5.55
N LYS A 241 -2.83 15.46 -5.96
CA LYS A 241 -2.17 14.70 -7.05
C LYS A 241 -2.26 13.18 -6.89
N GLU A 242 -2.03 12.68 -5.68
CA GLU A 242 -2.14 11.24 -5.39
C GLU A 242 -3.55 10.70 -5.60
N LEU A 243 -4.59 11.46 -5.22
CA LEU A 243 -5.99 11.07 -5.44
C LEU A 243 -6.29 10.95 -6.94
N LEU A 244 -5.80 11.90 -7.73
CA LEU A 244 -5.96 11.86 -9.19
C LEU A 244 -5.22 10.68 -9.81
N ALA A 245 -3.99 10.38 -9.38
CA ALA A 245 -3.23 9.21 -9.84
C ALA A 245 -3.96 7.90 -9.53
N ARG A 246 -4.44 7.74 -8.29
CA ARG A 246 -5.22 6.58 -7.86
C ARG A 246 -6.49 6.41 -8.67
N ALA A 247 -7.21 7.50 -8.93
CA ALA A 247 -8.41 7.48 -9.77
C ALA A 247 -8.10 7.06 -11.22
N CYS A 248 -7.00 7.57 -11.79
CA CYS A 248 -6.54 7.18 -13.13
C CYS A 248 -6.18 5.69 -13.19
N HIS A 249 -5.47 5.16 -12.18
CA HIS A 249 -5.13 3.75 -12.11
C HIS A 249 -6.39 2.88 -12.05
N LEU A 250 -7.36 3.21 -11.19
CA LEU A 250 -8.60 2.45 -11.06
C LEU A 250 -9.46 2.43 -12.32
N ALA A 251 -9.41 3.50 -13.12
CA ALA A 251 -10.12 3.59 -14.40
C ALA A 251 -9.33 3.01 -15.59
N SER A 252 -8.14 2.46 -15.36
CA SER A 252 -7.31 1.85 -16.39
C SER A 252 -7.55 0.33 -16.52
N PRO A 253 -7.08 -0.33 -17.59
CA PRO A 253 -7.05 -1.79 -17.69
C PRO A 253 -6.36 -2.48 -16.52
N ARG A 254 -5.41 -1.78 -15.86
CA ARG A 254 -4.67 -2.26 -14.69
C ARG A 254 -5.36 -1.95 -13.36
N GLY A 255 -6.61 -1.46 -13.33
CA GLY A 255 -7.29 -1.06 -12.09
C GLY A 255 -7.63 -2.21 -11.11
N GLN A 256 -7.44 -3.46 -11.53
CA GLN A 256 -7.47 -4.63 -10.65
C GLN A 256 -6.07 -5.09 -10.20
N SER A 257 -5.02 -4.65 -10.91
CA SER A 257 -3.62 -4.94 -10.63
C SER A 257 -3.09 -4.07 -9.48
N PRO A 258 -1.88 -4.35 -8.95
CA PRO A 258 -1.30 -3.58 -7.86
C PRO A 258 -1.02 -2.12 -8.24
N LEU A 259 -1.31 -1.20 -7.31
CA LEU A 259 -0.76 0.16 -7.31
C LEU A 259 0.14 0.33 -6.10
N MET A 260 1.43 0.53 -6.35
CA MET A 260 2.39 0.89 -5.31
C MET A 260 2.81 2.33 -5.46
N ALA A 261 3.03 3.02 -4.34
CA ALA A 261 3.43 4.41 -4.31
C ALA A 261 4.78 4.56 -3.57
N LEU A 262 5.67 5.36 -4.13
CA LEU A 262 6.91 5.80 -3.50
C LEU A 262 6.89 7.32 -3.35
N ASN A 263 7.09 7.81 -2.13
CA ASN A 263 7.30 9.23 -1.88
C ASN A 263 8.80 9.53 -1.92
N CYS A 264 9.24 10.27 -2.94
CA CYS A 264 10.65 10.56 -3.18
C CYS A 264 11.20 11.65 -2.24
N ALA A 265 10.34 12.50 -1.69
CA ALA A 265 10.73 13.65 -0.85
C ALA A 265 11.05 13.27 0.61
N GLY A 266 10.66 12.08 1.05
CA GLY A 266 10.74 11.66 2.45
C GLY A 266 11.88 10.70 2.80
N LEU A 267 12.68 10.26 1.83
CA LEU A 267 13.65 9.17 2.00
C LEU A 267 15.07 9.62 1.67
N SER A 268 16.06 9.04 2.36
CA SER A 268 17.44 9.14 1.92
C SER A 268 17.62 8.44 0.57
N GLU A 269 18.61 8.88 -0.22
CA GLU A 269 18.89 8.28 -1.52
C GLU A 269 19.04 6.75 -1.46
N SER A 270 19.80 6.24 -0.48
CA SER A 270 20.01 4.81 -0.28
C SER A 270 18.72 4.05 0.05
N MET A 271 17.84 4.65 0.86
CA MET A 271 16.58 4.03 1.25
C MET A 271 15.58 4.03 0.08
N ALA A 272 15.50 5.13 -0.68
CA ALA A 272 14.69 5.20 -1.89
C ALA A 272 15.14 4.18 -2.94
N GLU A 273 16.45 3.99 -3.11
CA GLU A 273 17.01 2.99 -4.02
C GLU A 273 16.64 1.55 -3.59
N ILE A 274 16.81 1.23 -2.31
CA ILE A 274 16.46 -0.07 -1.73
C ILE A 274 14.95 -0.32 -1.82
N GLU A 275 14.12 0.69 -1.55
CA GLU A 275 12.67 0.54 -1.58
C GLU A 275 12.16 0.37 -3.01
N LEU A 276 12.68 1.14 -3.98
CA LEU A 276 12.24 1.07 -5.37
C LEU A 276 12.71 -0.22 -6.07
N PHE A 277 14.00 -0.54 -5.96
CA PHE A 277 14.64 -1.61 -6.73
C PHE A 277 14.87 -2.90 -5.96
N GLY A 278 14.80 -2.89 -4.63
CA GLY A 278 15.16 -4.04 -3.81
C GLY A 278 16.66 -4.28 -3.72
N TYR A 279 17.06 -5.31 -2.98
CA TYR A 279 18.45 -5.71 -2.82
C TYR A 279 18.61 -7.23 -2.74
N ASP A 280 19.76 -7.73 -3.19
CA ASP A 280 20.14 -9.14 -3.09
C ASP A 280 20.78 -9.47 -1.73
N PRO A 281 20.77 -10.75 -1.33
CA PRO A 281 21.51 -11.22 -0.15
C PRO A 281 22.93 -10.67 -0.08
N GLY A 282 23.31 -10.10 1.06
CA GLY A 282 24.68 -9.60 1.27
C GLY A 282 25.03 -8.30 0.51
N ALA A 283 24.07 -7.58 -0.06
CA ALA A 283 24.32 -6.35 -0.81
C ALA A 283 25.01 -5.23 0.00
N PHE A 284 24.84 -5.21 1.33
CA PHE A 284 25.46 -4.25 2.26
C PHE A 284 25.51 -4.81 3.69
N GLU A 285 26.32 -4.21 4.57
CA GLU A 285 26.38 -4.60 5.98
C GLU A 285 25.02 -4.42 6.68
N GLY A 286 24.47 -5.51 7.24
CA GLY A 286 23.13 -5.53 7.82
C GLY A 286 21.99 -5.86 6.84
N ALA A 287 22.30 -6.15 5.57
CA ALA A 287 21.34 -6.73 4.64
C ALA A 287 20.82 -8.06 5.18
N ARG A 288 19.52 -8.31 5.05
CA ARG A 288 18.95 -9.62 5.39
C ARG A 288 19.58 -10.69 4.51
N ALA A 289 19.86 -11.86 5.08
CA ALA A 289 20.44 -13.00 4.37
C ALA A 289 19.59 -13.45 3.17
N GLU A 290 18.31 -13.08 3.14
CA GLU A 290 17.34 -13.47 2.10
C GLU A 290 17.11 -12.36 1.05
N GLY A 291 17.72 -11.18 1.21
CA GLY A 291 17.45 -10.01 0.36
C GLY A 291 16.09 -9.35 0.65
N ARG A 292 15.66 -8.44 -0.25
CA ARG A 292 14.33 -7.81 -0.20
C ARG A 292 13.84 -7.43 -1.59
N LEU A 293 12.57 -7.73 -1.89
CA LEU A 293 11.90 -7.28 -3.11
C LEU A 293 11.71 -5.76 -3.13
N GLY A 294 11.94 -5.14 -4.29
CA GLY A 294 11.63 -3.73 -4.52
C GLY A 294 10.16 -3.48 -4.85
N LEU A 295 9.73 -2.22 -4.78
CA LEU A 295 8.39 -1.80 -5.20
C LEU A 295 8.13 -2.15 -6.67
N LEU A 296 9.13 -2.05 -7.56
CA LEU A 296 8.96 -2.43 -8.96
C LEU A 296 8.52 -3.89 -9.12
N GLU A 297 9.17 -4.82 -8.40
CA GLU A 297 8.82 -6.24 -8.40
C GLU A 297 7.43 -6.48 -7.81
N LEU A 298 7.11 -5.79 -6.72
CA LEU A 298 5.77 -5.85 -6.09
C LEU A 298 4.67 -5.22 -6.96
N THR A 299 5.02 -4.55 -8.05
CA THR A 299 4.07 -3.85 -8.94
C THR A 299 4.01 -4.48 -10.32
N ALA A 300 4.55 -5.69 -10.50
CA ALA A 300 4.50 -6.42 -11.76
C ALA A 300 3.06 -6.48 -12.33
N GLY A 301 2.87 -6.10 -13.59
CA GLY A 301 1.56 -6.02 -14.25
C GLY A 301 0.64 -4.88 -13.75
N GLY A 302 1.14 -4.05 -12.83
CA GLY A 302 0.42 -2.99 -12.15
C GLY A 302 0.85 -1.58 -12.55
N THR A 303 0.71 -0.63 -11.62
CA THR A 303 1.12 0.77 -11.80
C THR A 303 1.98 1.22 -10.63
N LEU A 304 3.15 1.79 -10.92
CA LEU A 304 4.01 2.44 -9.93
C LEU A 304 3.71 3.95 -9.93
N PHE A 305 3.41 4.50 -8.76
CA PHE A 305 3.22 5.93 -8.56
C PHE A 305 4.44 6.53 -7.84
N LEU A 306 5.08 7.53 -8.46
CA LEU A 306 6.22 8.25 -7.90
C LEU A 306 5.79 9.66 -7.50
N ASP A 307 5.64 9.92 -6.21
CA ASP A 307 5.33 11.27 -5.71
C ASP A 307 6.60 12.06 -5.44
N GLY A 308 6.66 13.29 -5.96
CA GLY A 308 7.83 14.16 -5.85
C GLY A 308 8.99 13.76 -6.76
N VAL A 309 8.72 13.35 -8.00
CA VAL A 309 9.76 12.85 -8.94
C VAL A 309 10.90 13.86 -9.19
N GLY A 310 10.64 15.16 -9.04
CA GLY A 310 11.66 16.22 -9.15
C GLY A 310 12.73 16.17 -8.05
N GLU A 311 12.50 15.45 -6.96
CA GLU A 311 13.44 15.31 -5.84
C GLU A 311 14.36 14.09 -5.98
N LEU A 312 14.26 13.33 -7.08
CA LEU A 312 15.12 12.19 -7.32
C LEU A 312 16.59 12.60 -7.52
N SER A 313 17.50 11.85 -6.89
CA SER A 313 18.94 11.98 -7.12
C SER A 313 19.31 11.65 -8.57
N ALA A 314 20.45 12.17 -9.06
CA ALA A 314 20.93 11.89 -10.41
C ALA A 314 21.13 10.38 -10.69
N ARG A 315 21.55 9.62 -9.67
CA ARG A 315 21.70 8.16 -9.75
C ARG A 315 20.34 7.46 -9.90
N MET A 316 19.35 7.88 -9.12
CA MET A 316 17.99 7.36 -9.22
C MET A 316 17.36 7.70 -10.58
N GLN A 317 17.57 8.92 -11.08
CA GLN A 317 17.11 9.34 -12.41
C GLN A 317 17.69 8.43 -13.51
N ALA A 318 18.97 8.08 -13.46
CA ALA A 318 19.60 7.18 -14.44
C ALA A 318 19.01 5.76 -14.39
N LYS A 319 18.77 5.21 -13.19
CA LYS A 319 18.15 3.88 -13.05
C LYS A 319 16.69 3.87 -13.49
N LEU A 320 15.92 4.89 -13.14
CA LEU A 320 14.53 5.03 -13.57
C LEU A 320 14.41 5.19 -15.08
N LEU A 321 15.31 5.97 -15.70
CA LEU A 321 15.38 6.12 -17.15
C LEU A 321 15.53 4.77 -17.84
N ARG A 322 16.47 3.96 -17.36
CA ARG A 322 16.73 2.62 -17.91
C ARG A 322 15.51 1.71 -17.79
N PHE A 323 14.81 1.77 -16.65
CA PHE A 323 13.56 1.05 -16.47
C PHE A 323 12.48 1.48 -17.46
N ILE A 324 12.26 2.79 -17.63
CA ILE A 324 11.21 3.29 -18.54
C ILE A 324 11.55 3.04 -20.02
N GLN A 325 12.83 3.04 -20.39
CA GLN A 325 13.27 2.82 -21.77
C GLN A 325 13.26 1.33 -22.16
N ASP A 326 13.86 0.48 -21.34
CA ASP A 326 14.16 -0.91 -21.70
C ASP A 326 13.22 -1.92 -20.99
N GLY A 327 12.41 -1.47 -20.03
CA GLY A 327 11.67 -2.33 -19.12
C GLY A 327 12.56 -3.09 -18.13
N SER A 328 13.85 -2.73 -18.05
CA SER A 328 14.86 -3.46 -17.28
C SER A 328 15.40 -2.66 -16.09
N PHE A 329 15.68 -3.33 -14.98
CA PHE A 329 16.36 -2.75 -13.84
C PHE A 329 17.28 -3.77 -13.15
N ARG A 330 18.14 -3.27 -12.26
CA ARG A 330 18.99 -4.09 -11.38
C ARG A 330 18.71 -3.76 -9.92
N ARG A 331 18.74 -4.78 -9.09
CA ARG A 331 18.71 -4.65 -7.63
C ARG A 331 20.00 -4.04 -7.11
N VAL A 332 19.94 -3.51 -5.89
CA VAL A 332 21.16 -3.10 -5.20
C VAL A 332 22.02 -4.33 -4.89
N GLY A 333 23.28 -4.31 -5.33
CA GLY A 333 24.24 -5.41 -5.15
C GLY A 333 24.13 -6.54 -6.17
N SER A 334 23.27 -6.41 -7.19
CA SER A 334 23.07 -7.43 -8.23
C SER A 334 23.55 -6.96 -9.59
N ASP A 335 24.12 -7.89 -10.36
CA ASP A 335 24.46 -7.70 -11.78
C ASP A 335 23.40 -8.29 -12.73
N GLU A 336 22.37 -8.95 -12.19
CA GLU A 336 21.30 -9.55 -12.98
C GLU A 336 20.28 -8.50 -13.45
N ASP A 337 20.00 -8.52 -14.74
CA ASP A 337 18.99 -7.65 -15.35
C ASP A 337 17.61 -8.28 -15.27
N MET A 338 16.69 -7.59 -14.59
CA MET A 338 15.30 -8.01 -14.43
C MET A 338 14.38 -7.22 -15.35
N PHE A 339 13.46 -7.91 -16.03
CA PHE A 339 12.48 -7.30 -16.92
C PHE A 339 11.08 -7.37 -16.31
N LEU A 340 10.39 -6.24 -16.22
CA LEU A 340 9.04 -6.16 -15.68
C LEU A 340 8.18 -5.21 -16.51
N ASP A 341 6.91 -5.57 -16.65
CA ASP A 341 5.89 -4.69 -17.22
C ASP A 341 5.19 -3.92 -16.10
N VAL A 342 5.53 -2.63 -15.94
CA VAL A 342 4.90 -1.72 -14.97
C VAL A 342 4.62 -0.39 -15.61
N ARG A 343 3.36 0.07 -15.53
CA ARG A 343 3.00 1.44 -15.92
C ARG A 343 3.50 2.43 -14.89
N VAL A 344 4.11 3.53 -15.34
CA VAL A 344 4.60 4.59 -14.45
C VAL A 344 3.62 5.77 -14.43
N MET A 345 3.21 6.20 -13.24
CA MET A 345 2.58 7.49 -12.98
C MET A 345 3.50 8.27 -12.04
N CYS A 346 3.58 9.58 -12.21
CA CYS A 346 4.42 10.40 -11.35
C CYS A 346 3.77 11.75 -11.07
N SER A 347 4.14 12.36 -9.96
CA SER A 347 3.76 13.71 -9.62
C SER A 347 4.95 14.58 -9.24
N THR A 348 4.80 15.87 -9.51
CA THR A 348 5.78 16.89 -9.13
C THR A 348 5.07 18.14 -8.62
N GLN A 349 5.76 18.88 -7.74
CA GLN A 349 5.36 20.21 -7.28
C GLN A 349 6.26 21.33 -7.85
N VAL A 350 7.32 20.94 -8.54
CA VAL A 350 8.31 21.82 -9.17
C VAL A 350 8.26 21.63 -10.68
N ASP A 351 8.58 22.68 -11.43
CA ASP A 351 8.66 22.61 -12.88
C ASP A 351 9.90 21.79 -13.29
N LEU A 352 9.66 20.61 -13.86
CA LEU A 352 10.75 19.73 -14.28
C LEU A 352 11.54 20.32 -15.46
N SER A 353 10.92 21.17 -16.27
CA SER A 353 11.60 21.85 -17.39
C SER A 353 12.62 22.87 -16.88
N GLU A 354 12.30 23.60 -15.80
CA GLU A 354 13.25 24.49 -15.12
C GLU A 354 14.41 23.70 -14.50
N LEU A 355 14.12 22.56 -13.84
CA LEU A 355 15.17 21.70 -13.29
C LEU A 355 16.07 21.09 -14.37
N CYS A 356 15.52 20.81 -15.56
CA CYS A 356 16.31 20.41 -16.72
C CYS A 356 17.24 21.53 -17.18
N ALA A 357 16.74 22.77 -17.26
CA ALA A 357 17.55 23.93 -17.63
C ALA A 357 18.70 24.21 -16.63
N GLN A 358 18.47 23.89 -15.36
CA GLN A 358 19.48 24.00 -14.29
C GLN A 358 20.46 22.81 -14.23
N GLY A 359 20.23 21.74 -15.02
CA GLY A 359 21.04 20.52 -15.01
C GLY A 359 20.84 19.62 -13.78
N VAL A 360 19.81 19.89 -12.97
CA VAL A 360 19.46 19.10 -11.78
C VAL A 360 18.64 17.86 -12.16
N PHE A 361 17.82 17.99 -13.20
CA PHE A 361 17.01 16.90 -13.74
C PHE A 361 17.44 16.56 -15.16
N ARG A 362 17.48 15.26 -15.50
CA ARG A 362 17.89 14.84 -16.83
C ARG A 362 16.78 15.07 -17.87
N GLN A 363 17.16 15.70 -18.98
CA GLN A 363 16.25 16.00 -20.08
C GLN A 363 15.69 14.74 -20.75
N ASP A 364 16.50 13.68 -20.87
CA ASP A 364 16.08 12.40 -21.47
C ASP A 364 15.00 11.69 -20.64
N LEU A 365 15.11 11.71 -19.31
CA LEU A 365 14.09 11.20 -18.39
C LEU A 365 12.82 12.05 -18.44
N TYR A 366 12.95 13.38 -18.47
CA TYR A 366 11.80 14.27 -18.58
C TYR A 366 10.94 13.95 -19.81
N HIS A 367 11.56 13.78 -20.99
CA HIS A 367 10.83 13.44 -22.21
C HIS A 367 10.14 12.07 -22.18
N ARG A 368 10.64 11.12 -21.36
CA ARG A 368 10.04 9.79 -21.19
C ARG A 368 8.91 9.78 -20.16
N LEU A 369 8.97 10.65 -19.15
CA LEU A 369 7.91 10.83 -18.15
C LEU A 369 6.77 11.70 -18.69
N ASN A 370 7.11 12.76 -19.43
CA ASN A 370 6.16 13.74 -19.96
C ASN A 370 5.53 13.30 -21.30
N VAL A 371 4.96 12.09 -21.33
CA VAL A 371 4.23 11.57 -22.51
C VAL A 371 2.75 11.96 -22.42
N LEU A 372 2.15 11.75 -21.26
CA LEU A 372 0.85 12.30 -20.89
C LEU A 372 1.06 13.25 -19.71
N SER A 373 0.46 14.43 -19.76
CA SER A 373 0.61 15.46 -18.74
C SER A 373 -0.74 15.98 -18.27
N LEU A 374 -0.90 16.11 -16.95
CA LEU A 374 -2.05 16.76 -16.33
C LEU A 374 -1.57 17.82 -15.36
N HIS A 375 -2.12 19.03 -15.49
CA HIS A 375 -1.88 20.11 -14.55
C HIS A 375 -3.08 20.26 -13.61
N ILE A 376 -2.87 20.07 -12.30
CA ILE A 376 -3.87 20.35 -11.28
C ILE A 376 -3.76 21.81 -10.87
N PRO A 377 -4.80 22.63 -11.13
CA PRO A 377 -4.80 24.03 -10.72
C PRO A 377 -4.74 24.16 -9.19
N PRO A 378 -4.12 25.22 -8.67
CA PRO A 378 -4.17 25.55 -7.26
C PRO A 378 -5.60 25.95 -6.85
N LEU A 379 -5.90 25.86 -5.55
CA LEU A 379 -7.24 26.12 -5.01
C LEU A 379 -7.71 27.56 -5.30
N ARG A 380 -6.78 28.52 -5.34
CA ARG A 380 -7.07 29.93 -5.69
C ARG A 380 -7.65 30.12 -7.09
N ASP A 381 -7.40 29.19 -8.01
CA ASP A 381 -7.95 29.22 -9.37
C ASP A 381 -9.27 28.42 -9.48
N CYS A 382 -9.68 27.76 -8.40
CA CYS A 382 -10.87 26.90 -8.30
C CYS A 382 -11.91 27.43 -7.29
N LEU A 383 -11.87 28.74 -6.97
CA LEU A 383 -12.75 29.33 -5.95
C LEU A 383 -14.23 29.36 -6.35
N ASP A 384 -14.56 29.22 -7.64
CA ASP A 384 -15.93 29.07 -8.13
C ASP A 384 -16.64 27.83 -7.56
N GLY A 385 -15.86 26.83 -7.14
CA GLY A 385 -16.34 25.60 -6.49
C GLY A 385 -16.11 25.53 -4.98
N LEU A 386 -15.71 26.62 -4.32
CA LEU A 386 -15.25 26.58 -2.92
C LEU A 386 -16.36 26.22 -1.93
N GLU A 387 -17.56 26.80 -2.06
CA GLU A 387 -18.62 26.63 -1.07
C GLU A 387 -19.06 25.16 -0.90
N PRO A 388 -19.35 24.39 -1.98
CA PRO A 388 -19.63 22.96 -1.84
C PRO A 388 -18.44 22.16 -1.26
N LEU A 389 -17.21 22.58 -1.53
CA LEU A 389 -16.01 21.93 -1.00
C LEU A 389 -15.88 22.16 0.52
N VAL A 390 -16.23 23.36 0.98
CA VAL A 390 -16.26 23.71 2.40
C VAL A 390 -17.34 22.90 3.13
N GLU A 391 -18.54 22.80 2.57
CA GLU A 391 -19.61 21.98 3.16
C GLU A 391 -19.19 20.52 3.34
N HIS A 392 -18.50 19.96 2.35
CA HIS A 392 -17.96 18.60 2.42
C HIS A 392 -16.97 18.43 3.58
N PHE A 393 -16.01 19.35 3.72
CA PHE A 393 -15.02 19.27 4.81
C PHE A 393 -15.61 19.56 6.19
N LEU A 394 -16.67 20.38 6.28
CA LEU A 394 -17.39 20.58 7.54
C LEU A 394 -18.09 19.30 8.00
N ASP A 395 -18.73 18.57 7.08
CA ASP A 395 -19.35 17.27 7.35
C ASP A 395 -18.31 16.20 7.71
N HIS A 396 -17.17 16.18 7.02
CA HIS A 396 -16.07 15.30 7.36
C HIS A 396 -15.53 15.59 8.77
N ALA A 397 -15.23 16.85 9.07
CA ALA A 397 -14.72 17.27 10.37
C ALA A 397 -15.74 17.02 11.50
N SER A 398 -17.03 17.29 11.28
CA SER A 398 -18.05 17.09 12.31
C SER A 398 -18.21 15.61 12.67
N ARG A 399 -18.15 14.70 11.68
CA ARG A 399 -18.17 13.25 11.92
C ARG A 399 -16.93 12.78 12.68
N GLN A 400 -15.76 13.33 12.34
CA GLN A 400 -14.51 12.97 13.00
C GLN A 400 -14.45 13.44 14.45
N ILE A 401 -15.02 14.62 14.75
CA ILE A 401 -15.09 15.20 16.10
C ILE A 401 -16.25 14.60 16.91
N GLY A 402 -17.29 14.10 16.24
CA GLY A 402 -18.51 13.59 16.88
C GLY A 402 -19.51 14.68 17.27
N CYS A 403 -19.55 15.79 16.53
CA CYS A 403 -20.48 16.89 16.76
C CYS A 403 -21.55 17.00 15.65
N PRO A 404 -22.68 17.70 15.89
CA PRO A 404 -23.64 18.01 14.85
C PRO A 404 -22.99 18.83 13.72
N LEU A 405 -23.41 18.60 12.47
CA LEU A 405 -22.93 19.35 11.31
C LEU A 405 -23.19 20.86 11.50
N PRO A 406 -22.14 21.70 11.63
CA PRO A 406 -22.33 23.13 11.70
C PRO A 406 -22.57 23.72 10.31
N GLY A 407 -23.43 24.73 10.21
CA GLY A 407 -23.50 25.56 9.02
C GLY A 407 -22.30 26.50 8.92
N ILE A 408 -22.14 27.19 7.79
CA ILE A 408 -21.11 28.22 7.63
C ILE A 408 -21.73 29.61 7.51
N ALA A 409 -21.15 30.60 8.19
CA ALA A 409 -21.57 31.98 8.08
C ALA A 409 -21.06 32.63 6.77
N PRO A 410 -21.81 33.54 6.13
CA PRO A 410 -21.36 34.23 4.93
C PRO A 410 -20.03 34.98 5.10
N GLY A 411 -19.77 35.52 6.30
CA GLY A 411 -18.51 36.17 6.63
C GLY A 411 -17.30 35.21 6.63
N ALA A 412 -17.51 33.94 7.02
CA ALA A 412 -16.48 32.92 6.97
C ALA A 412 -16.16 32.53 5.52
N ILE A 413 -17.18 32.31 4.67
CA ILE A 413 -16.99 32.05 3.23
C ILE A 413 -16.25 33.21 2.56
N LYS A 414 -16.63 34.47 2.85
CA LYS A 414 -15.94 35.64 2.29
C LYS A 414 -14.45 35.66 2.68
N ARG A 415 -14.12 35.32 3.94
CA ARG A 415 -12.75 35.25 4.43
C ARG A 415 -11.95 34.12 3.75
N LEU A 416 -12.56 32.96 3.54
CA LEU A 416 -11.95 31.84 2.82
C LEU A 416 -11.68 32.17 1.34
N ASN A 417 -12.59 32.90 0.69
CA ASN A 417 -12.44 33.33 -0.72
C ASN A 417 -11.33 34.37 -0.94
N GLN A 418 -10.98 35.16 0.07
CA GLN A 418 -9.96 36.21 -0.05
C GLN A 418 -8.53 35.71 0.19
N TYR A 419 -8.38 34.46 0.60
CA TYR A 419 -7.08 33.89 0.95
C TYR A 419 -6.44 33.16 -0.24
N HIS A 420 -5.11 33.16 -0.30
CA HIS A 420 -4.34 32.69 -1.46
C HIS A 420 -4.04 31.18 -1.44
N TRP A 421 -4.33 30.50 -0.33
CA TRP A 421 -4.27 29.04 -0.17
C TRP A 421 -2.91 28.39 -0.58
N PRO A 422 -1.78 28.75 0.05
CA PRO A 422 -0.46 28.22 -0.29
C PRO A 422 -0.34 26.71 -0.03
N GLY A 423 -1.11 26.15 0.91
CA GLY A 423 -1.22 24.70 1.13
C GLY A 423 -2.43 24.05 0.47
N ASN A 424 -3.11 24.77 -0.44
CA ASN A 424 -4.24 24.31 -1.24
C ASN A 424 -5.33 23.61 -0.40
N VAL A 425 -5.89 22.52 -0.94
CA VAL A 425 -7.01 21.78 -0.35
C VAL A 425 -6.64 21.20 1.02
N ARG A 426 -5.41 20.71 1.19
CA ARG A 426 -4.91 20.20 2.48
C ARG A 426 -4.93 21.27 3.58
N GLN A 427 -4.58 22.51 3.24
CA GLN A 427 -4.66 23.61 4.19
C GLN A 427 -6.11 23.97 4.51
N LEU A 428 -6.99 24.01 3.49
CA LEU A 428 -8.41 24.27 3.68
C LEU A 428 -9.03 23.26 4.63
N GLU A 429 -8.78 21.97 4.43
CA GLU A 429 -9.26 20.89 5.30
C GLU A 429 -8.82 21.10 6.76
N ASN A 430 -7.53 21.37 6.99
CA ASN A 430 -7.00 21.63 8.35
C ASN A 430 -7.63 22.86 9.01
N VAL A 431 -7.81 23.95 8.26
CA VAL A 431 -8.42 25.19 8.75
C VAL A 431 -9.89 24.94 9.13
N LEU A 432 -10.63 24.19 8.32
CA LEU A 432 -12.03 23.87 8.60
C LEU A 432 -12.16 22.90 9.78
N PHE A 433 -11.29 21.89 9.88
CA PHE A 433 -11.24 21.01 11.03
C PHE A 433 -11.03 21.79 12.34
N GLN A 434 -10.04 22.70 12.34
CA GLN A 434 -9.80 23.57 13.48
C GLN A 434 -11.00 24.49 13.77
N ALA A 435 -11.62 25.05 12.74
CA ALA A 435 -12.78 25.92 12.89
C ALA A 435 -13.97 25.19 13.52
N VAL A 436 -14.24 23.93 13.13
CA VAL A 436 -15.28 23.09 13.74
C VAL A 436 -14.94 22.76 15.19
N SER A 437 -13.67 22.45 15.51
CA SER A 437 -13.26 22.16 16.90
C SER A 437 -13.40 23.35 17.86
N LEU A 438 -13.35 24.57 17.34
CA LEU A 438 -13.49 25.81 18.12
C LEU A 438 -14.93 26.32 18.12
N CYS A 439 -15.82 25.69 17.34
CA CYS A 439 -17.19 26.14 17.19
C CYS A 439 -18.06 25.57 18.31
N ASP A 440 -18.37 26.37 19.32
CA ASP A 440 -19.32 25.98 20.39
C ASP A 440 -20.81 26.10 19.95
N GLY A 441 -21.06 26.62 18.75
CA GLY A 441 -22.40 26.89 18.20
C GLY A 441 -22.72 26.14 16.90
N SER A 442 -23.93 26.33 16.38
CA SER A 442 -24.42 25.65 15.16
C SER A 442 -23.86 26.21 13.84
N LYS A 443 -23.04 27.27 13.89
CA LYS A 443 -22.47 27.93 12.70
C LYS A 443 -21.02 28.36 12.90
N VAL A 444 -20.17 28.00 11.94
CA VAL A 444 -18.79 28.47 11.84
C VAL A 444 -18.76 29.94 11.43
N GLN A 445 -18.25 30.80 12.32
CA GLN A 445 -18.11 32.24 12.11
C GLN A 445 -16.73 32.59 11.54
N ALA A 446 -16.58 33.81 11.01
CA ALA A 446 -15.31 34.28 10.45
C ALA A 446 -14.15 34.26 11.46
N GLU A 447 -14.46 34.43 12.75
CA GLU A 447 -13.50 34.41 13.87
C GLU A 447 -12.90 33.02 14.13
N HIS A 448 -13.63 31.95 13.76
CA HIS A 448 -13.15 30.58 13.89
C HIS A 448 -12.16 30.21 12.76
N ILE A 449 -12.14 30.99 11.66
CA ILE A 449 -11.25 30.78 10.51
C ILE A 449 -9.87 31.39 10.79
N ARG A 450 -8.98 30.56 11.35
CA ARG A 450 -7.58 30.90 11.63
C ARG A 450 -6.71 30.60 10.42
N LEU A 451 -6.31 31.65 9.71
CA LEU A 451 -5.44 31.55 8.54
C LEU A 451 -4.03 31.99 8.94
N PRO A 452 -2.99 31.16 8.74
CA PRO A 452 -1.62 31.56 8.99
C PRO A 452 -1.20 32.69 8.05
N ASP A 453 -0.46 33.68 8.55
CA ASP A 453 0.31 34.58 7.68
C ASP A 453 1.54 33.81 7.19
N TYR A 454 1.38 33.00 6.15
CA TYR A 454 2.53 32.64 5.31
C TYR A 454 2.95 33.95 4.64
N GLY A 455 4.19 34.38 4.91
CA GLY A 455 4.73 35.70 4.60
C GLY A 455 4.82 36.10 3.12
N VAL A 456 3.85 35.73 2.30
CA VAL A 456 3.56 36.36 1.03
C VAL A 456 2.84 37.67 1.36
N ARG A 457 3.64 38.71 1.61
CA ARG A 457 3.17 40.09 1.43
C ARG A 457 2.48 40.15 0.07
N PRO A 458 1.32 40.82 -0.07
CA PRO A 458 0.66 40.95 -1.36
C PRO A 458 1.72 41.32 -2.39
N GLY A 459 1.90 40.43 -3.38
CA GLY A 459 2.84 40.67 -4.45
C GLY A 459 2.50 42.00 -5.11
N LEU A 460 3.49 42.63 -5.71
CA LEU A 460 3.40 43.89 -6.45
C LEU A 460 2.47 43.82 -7.69
N SER A 461 1.60 42.83 -7.77
CA SER A 461 0.63 42.59 -8.85
C SER A 461 -0.44 43.66 -8.97
N ASP A 462 -0.58 44.57 -7.99
CA ASP A 462 -1.49 45.72 -8.08
C ASP A 462 -0.84 47.00 -8.65
N VAL A 463 0.46 46.97 -8.99
CA VAL A 463 1.10 48.15 -9.60
C VAL A 463 0.87 48.13 -11.11
N SER A 464 -0.10 48.90 -11.59
CA SER A 464 -0.31 49.13 -13.03
C SER A 464 0.99 49.57 -13.72
N LEU A 465 1.38 48.84 -14.77
CA LEU A 465 2.58 49.08 -15.59
C LEU A 465 2.32 50.06 -16.77
N GLU A 466 1.17 50.72 -16.80
CA GLU A 466 0.84 51.66 -17.88
C GLU A 466 1.57 53.01 -17.74
N GLY A 467 2.20 53.46 -18.83
CA GLY A 467 2.85 54.77 -18.92
C GLY A 467 4.38 54.71 -18.90
N GLY A 468 5.03 55.88 -18.80
CA GLY A 468 6.49 56.00 -18.77
C GLY A 468 7.12 55.56 -17.45
N LEU A 469 8.44 55.31 -17.46
CA LEU A 469 9.20 54.80 -16.31
C LEU A 469 9.00 55.63 -15.03
N ASP A 470 9.00 56.96 -15.14
CA ASP A 470 8.79 57.86 -13.99
C ASP A 470 7.41 57.70 -13.36
N ALA A 471 6.38 57.42 -14.17
CA ALA A 471 5.02 57.21 -13.67
C ALA A 471 4.88 55.85 -12.97
N ILE A 472 5.55 54.82 -13.50
CA ILE A 472 5.59 53.48 -12.90
C ILE A 472 6.33 53.53 -11.56
N ILE A 473 7.50 54.17 -11.53
CA ILE A 473 8.31 54.35 -10.30
C ILE A 473 7.54 55.19 -9.27
N GLY A 474 6.88 56.27 -9.70
CA GLY A 474 6.09 57.12 -8.79
C GLY A 474 4.93 56.38 -8.12
N ARG A 475 4.21 55.53 -8.85
CA ARG A 475 3.12 54.69 -8.28
C ARG A 475 3.66 53.62 -7.33
N PHE A 476 4.75 52.97 -7.72
CA PHE A 476 5.42 51.99 -6.87
C PHE A 476 5.89 52.63 -5.56
N GLU A 477 6.50 53.80 -5.65
CA GLU A 477 6.98 54.54 -4.49
C GLU A 477 5.82 54.99 -3.58
N LYS A 478 4.72 55.47 -4.16
CA LYS A 478 3.51 55.80 -3.42
C LYS A 478 2.96 54.60 -2.65
N SER A 479 2.84 53.43 -3.29
CA SER A 479 2.29 52.23 -2.64
C SER A 479 3.20 51.72 -1.50
N VAL A 480 4.52 51.77 -1.70
CA VAL A 480 5.49 51.42 -0.67
C VAL A 480 5.39 52.35 0.54
N LEU A 481 5.26 53.66 0.30
CA LEU A 481 5.11 54.65 1.36
C LEU A 481 3.77 54.52 2.09
N GLU A 482 2.66 54.31 1.38
CA GLU A 482 1.34 54.02 1.96
C GLU A 482 1.37 52.82 2.90
N HIS A 483 1.93 51.70 2.42
CA HIS A 483 1.98 50.46 3.19
C HIS A 483 2.86 50.58 4.43
N LEU A 484 4.03 51.20 4.31
CA LEU A 484 4.96 51.36 5.43
C LEU A 484 4.52 52.43 6.43
N TYR A 485 3.72 53.42 6.01
CA TYR A 485 3.21 54.47 6.92
C TYR A 485 2.29 53.90 8.00
N ALA A 486 1.53 52.84 7.70
CA ALA A 486 0.69 52.14 8.68
C ALA A 486 1.49 51.53 9.84
N GLN A 487 2.72 51.08 9.57
CA GLN A 487 3.62 50.47 10.58
C GLN A 487 4.59 51.47 11.19
N TYR A 488 4.87 52.58 10.49
CA TYR A 488 5.82 53.62 10.89
C TYR A 488 5.23 55.01 10.60
N PRO A 489 4.33 55.54 11.45
CA PRO A 489 3.55 56.77 11.20
C PRO A 489 4.36 58.08 11.34
N SER A 490 5.67 58.03 11.12
CA SER A 490 6.57 59.17 11.19
C SER A 490 7.57 59.16 10.04
N SER A 491 7.73 60.31 9.38
CA SER A 491 8.74 60.55 8.34
C SER A 491 10.17 60.19 8.80
N ARG A 492 10.46 60.33 10.10
CA ARG A 492 11.78 60.02 10.68
C ARG A 492 12.00 58.52 10.83
N GLN A 493 10.94 57.77 11.17
CA GLN A 493 10.97 56.32 11.27
C GLN A 493 11.06 55.67 9.89
N LEU A 494 10.27 56.17 8.93
CA LEU A 494 10.32 55.73 7.53
C LEU A 494 11.67 56.01 6.88
N GLY A 495 12.25 57.19 7.08
CA GLY A 495 13.60 57.52 6.59
C GLY A 495 14.66 56.56 7.11
N LYS A 496 14.64 56.27 8.42
CA LYS A 496 15.55 55.29 9.03
C LYS A 496 15.36 53.88 8.46
N ARG A 497 14.13 53.47 8.16
CA ARG A 497 13.81 52.13 7.64
C ARG A 497 14.16 51.95 6.16
N LEU A 498 13.98 53.00 5.36
CA LEU A 498 14.19 53.01 3.91
C LEU A 498 15.60 53.46 3.50
N GLY A 499 16.47 53.82 4.47
CA GLY A 499 17.83 54.29 4.20
C GLY A 499 17.89 55.69 3.59
N GLY A 500 16.81 56.48 3.70
CA GLY A 500 16.70 57.82 3.14
C GLY A 500 16.70 58.92 4.20
N SER A 501 16.97 60.16 3.80
CA SER A 501 16.88 61.30 4.71
C SER A 501 15.41 61.57 5.11
N HIS A 502 15.19 61.97 6.36
CA HIS A 502 13.86 62.36 6.87
C HIS A 502 13.19 63.43 6.00
N THR A 503 13.96 64.37 5.43
CA THR A 503 13.46 65.45 4.57
C THR A 503 13.01 64.93 3.20
N THR A 504 13.73 63.96 2.61
CA THR A 504 13.33 63.31 1.35
C THR A 504 12.01 62.57 1.52
N ILE A 505 11.85 61.80 2.59
CA ILE A 505 10.62 61.06 2.86
C ILE A 505 9.45 62.00 3.20
N ALA A 506 9.69 63.08 3.97
CA ALA A 506 8.67 64.08 4.26
C ALA A 506 8.20 64.85 3.01
N ASN A 507 9.08 65.06 2.03
CA ASN A 507 8.72 65.67 0.75
C ASN A 507 7.90 64.71 -0.13
N LYS A 508 8.26 63.43 -0.15
CA LYS A 508 7.54 62.38 -0.89
C LYS A 508 6.15 62.10 -0.31
N LEU A 509 6.03 62.00 1.02
CA LEU A 509 4.73 61.87 1.69
C LEU A 509 3.79 63.06 1.38
N ARG A 510 4.33 64.29 1.37
CA ARG A 510 3.56 65.49 0.98
C ARG A 510 3.17 65.50 -0.50
N GLY A 511 4.07 65.08 -1.38
CA GLY A 511 3.82 65.01 -2.82
C GLY A 511 2.76 63.97 -3.21
N TYR A 512 2.65 62.88 -2.44
CA TYR A 512 1.65 61.82 -2.66
C TYR A 512 0.37 61.98 -1.80
N GLU A 513 0.24 63.09 -1.06
CA GLU A 513 -0.88 63.41 -0.15
C GLU A 513 -1.09 62.42 1.02
N LEU A 514 -0.04 61.72 1.43
CA LEU A 514 -0.07 60.73 2.49
C LEU A 514 0.12 61.40 3.87
N GLY A 515 -0.83 61.17 4.78
CA GLY A 515 -0.79 61.68 6.16
C GLY A 515 -1.68 62.89 6.46
N ARG A 516 -2.54 63.33 5.54
CA ARG A 516 -3.51 64.44 5.79
C ARG A 516 -4.79 64.00 6.53
N GLU A 517 -5.17 62.73 6.49
CA GLU A 517 -6.44 62.27 7.08
C GLU A 517 -6.35 61.90 8.57
N SER A 518 -5.17 61.58 9.10
CA SER A 518 -5.00 61.26 10.54
C SER A 518 -4.98 62.48 11.45
N GLY A 519 -4.94 63.71 10.90
CA GLY A 519 -4.93 64.96 11.67
C GLY A 519 -6.31 65.54 11.98
N ARG A 520 -7.39 65.04 11.37
CA ARG A 520 -8.76 65.53 11.64
C ARG A 520 -9.48 64.72 12.73
N HIS A 521 -9.27 63.40 12.80
CA HIS A 521 -9.90 62.59 13.86
C HIS A 521 -9.31 62.78 15.26
N ALA A 522 -8.08 63.28 15.38
CA ALA A 522 -7.48 63.59 16.68
C ALA A 522 -7.94 64.95 17.28
N ALA A 523 -8.54 65.83 16.48
CA ALA A 523 -9.01 67.15 16.94
C ALA A 523 -10.47 67.14 17.43
N ASP A 524 -11.32 66.24 16.90
CA ASP A 524 -12.73 66.14 17.30
C ASP A 524 -12.97 65.33 18.59
N GLN A 525 -11.94 64.66 19.13
CA GLN A 525 -12.02 63.89 20.39
C GLN A 525 -11.41 64.61 21.60
N GLN A 526 -10.97 65.87 21.44
CA GLN A 526 -10.55 66.75 22.53
C GLN A 526 -11.50 67.95 22.75
N SER A 527 -12.65 67.99 22.07
CA SER A 527 -13.64 69.08 22.18
C SER A 527 -15.05 68.63 22.59
N ALA A 528 -15.19 67.40 23.10
CA ALA A 528 -16.40 66.93 23.77
C ALA A 528 -16.03 66.33 25.14
N ASP A 529 -15.66 67.23 26.05
CA ASP A 529 -16.06 67.13 27.46
C ASP A 529 -17.55 67.47 27.59
#